data_AF-Q3IGR3-F1
#
_entry.id   AF-Q3IGR3-F1
#
_cell.length_a   1.000
_cell.length_b   1.000
_cell.length_c   1.000
_cell.angle_alpha   90.00
_cell.angle_beta   90.00
_cell.angle_gamma   90.00
#
_symmetry.space_group_name_H-M   'P 1'
#
loop_
_entity.id
_entity.type
_entity.pdbx_description
1 polymer ?
#
loop_
_entity_poly.entity_id
_entity_poly.type
_entity_poly.pdbx_seq_one_letter_code
_entity_poly.pdbx_strand_id
1 'polypeptide(L)'
;MSRELSADLEQLVSFIKNYNLESLAEDKAILPIISKIHKKYFSLLALLVELNSEDIKNNGFNNNDDCKNYLFESLSDLGNSFFLTFNGGYKASRLMLRSSIETFVKGISVEQLPNITSEKRVFKIFEEASKISLFSNEPLKSCFDDIKKQYSDLCEDTHTARKSNMQHISALNYFPTQDIASARKVSDIFVSLTQSYIFIISMKFNQEFHQIHHANKSNIIKSIKRSNRPVVLNVL
;
A
#
# COMPACT_ATOMS: atom_id res chain seq x y z
N MET A 1 22.11 33.72 16.37
CA MET A 1 22.54 32.55 15.59
C MET A 1 23.93 32.83 15.04
N SER A 2 24.77 31.80 14.84
CA SER A 2 26.03 32.01 14.11
C SER A 2 25.73 32.47 12.68
N ARG A 3 26.67 33.20 12.05
CA ARG A 3 26.51 33.64 10.65
C ARG A 3 26.26 32.46 9.71
N GLU A 4 26.90 31.33 9.97
CA GLU A 4 26.74 30.09 9.21
C GLU A 4 25.32 29.51 9.33
N LEU A 5 24.74 29.46 10.55
CA LEU A 5 23.38 28.98 10.75
C LEU A 5 22.33 29.89 10.08
N SER A 6 22.55 31.20 10.10
CA SER A 6 21.67 32.14 9.39
C SER A 6 21.72 31.92 7.87
N ALA A 7 22.91 31.73 7.30
CA ALA A 7 23.07 31.48 5.88
C ALA A 7 22.49 30.12 5.44
N ASP A 8 22.63 29.07 6.26
CA ASP A 8 22.00 27.76 6.01
C ASP A 8 20.48 27.84 6.08
N LEU A 9 19.93 28.56 7.07
CA LEU A 9 18.49 28.78 7.18
C LEU A 9 17.92 29.54 5.97
N GLU A 10 18.64 30.53 5.44
CA GLU A 10 18.24 31.23 4.22
C GLU A 10 18.17 30.28 3.02
N GLN A 11 19.12 29.34 2.89
CA GLN A 11 19.08 28.30 1.86
C GLN A 11 17.89 27.36 2.04
N LEU A 12 17.59 26.94 3.27
CA LEU A 12 16.41 26.12 3.57
C LEU A 12 15.11 26.84 3.20
N VAL A 13 14.97 28.11 3.56
CA VAL A 13 13.78 28.91 3.20
C VAL A 13 13.66 29.05 1.69
N SER A 14 14.77 29.27 0.99
CA SER A 14 14.78 29.31 -0.48
C SER A 14 14.36 27.98 -1.09
N PHE A 15 14.87 26.86 -0.56
CA PHE A 15 14.46 25.52 -0.98
C PHE A 15 12.95 25.31 -0.82
N ILE A 16 12.38 25.62 0.36
CA ILE A 16 10.94 25.46 0.63
C ILE A 16 10.10 26.29 -0.35
N LYS A 17 10.49 27.54 -0.62
CA LYS A 17 9.76 28.43 -1.53
C LYS A 17 9.76 27.95 -2.98
N ASN A 18 10.84 27.29 -3.41
CA ASN A 18 11.03 26.89 -4.79
C ASN A 18 10.71 25.40 -5.03
N TYR A 19 10.41 24.63 -3.97
CA TYR A 19 10.10 23.21 -4.07
C TYR A 19 8.84 22.98 -4.90
N ASN A 20 8.99 22.30 -6.04
CA ASN A 20 7.89 21.92 -6.91
C ASN A 20 8.20 20.60 -7.63
N LEU A 21 7.16 20.00 -8.21
CA LEU A 21 7.23 18.73 -8.94
C LEU A 21 6.82 18.89 -10.40
N GLU A 22 6.92 20.10 -10.96
CA GLU A 22 6.41 20.39 -12.31
C GLU A 22 7.12 19.52 -13.37
N SER A 23 8.44 19.38 -13.26
CA SER A 23 9.26 18.55 -14.15
C SER A 23 8.84 17.08 -14.19
N LEU A 24 8.18 16.58 -13.14
CA LEU A 24 7.68 15.21 -13.06
C LEU A 24 6.53 14.96 -14.05
N ALA A 25 5.71 15.97 -14.32
CA ALA A 25 4.57 15.86 -15.22
C ALA A 25 4.99 15.67 -16.68
N GLU A 26 6.20 16.11 -17.02
CA GLU A 26 6.76 16.05 -18.38
C GLU A 26 7.77 14.89 -18.55
N ASP A 27 8.21 14.27 -17.46
CA ASP A 27 9.17 13.18 -17.48
C ASP A 27 8.53 11.87 -17.98
N LYS A 28 8.89 11.52 -19.22
CA LYS A 28 8.40 10.33 -19.93
C LYS A 28 8.86 8.99 -19.30
N ALA A 29 9.89 8.99 -18.47
CA ALA A 29 10.39 7.80 -17.79
C ALA A 29 9.65 7.53 -16.48
N ILE A 30 9.32 8.59 -15.71
CA ILE A 30 8.67 8.46 -14.41
C ILE A 30 7.14 8.42 -14.49
N LEU A 31 6.52 9.17 -15.40
CA LEU A 31 5.07 9.29 -15.50
C LEU A 31 4.36 7.93 -15.69
N PRO A 32 4.88 6.98 -16.51
CA PRO A 32 4.29 5.64 -16.61
C PRO A 32 4.33 4.86 -15.28
N ILE A 33 5.37 5.04 -14.48
CA ILE A 33 5.55 4.38 -13.17
C ILE A 33 4.50 4.91 -12.19
N ILE A 34 4.36 6.23 -12.11
CA ILE A 34 3.36 6.91 -11.27
C ILE A 34 1.96 6.52 -11.70
N SER A 35 1.66 6.52 -13.00
CA SER A 35 0.36 6.12 -13.54
C SER A 35 0.00 4.68 -13.15
N LYS A 36 0.98 3.76 -13.16
CA LYS A 36 0.79 2.36 -12.74
C LYS A 36 0.39 2.27 -11.27
N ILE A 37 1.08 3.00 -10.39
CA ILE A 37 0.77 3.06 -8.96
C ILE A 37 -0.62 3.67 -8.74
N HIS A 38 -0.88 4.85 -9.33
CA HIS A 38 -2.14 5.58 -9.20
C HIS A 38 -3.36 4.70 -9.55
N LYS A 39 -3.31 3.97 -10.68
CA LYS A 39 -4.40 3.09 -11.10
C LYS A 39 -4.75 2.04 -10.03
N LYS A 40 -3.75 1.47 -9.37
CA LYS A 40 -3.95 0.47 -8.32
C LYS A 40 -4.45 1.10 -7.03
N TYR A 41 -3.81 2.19 -6.61
CA TYR A 41 -4.23 2.95 -5.44
C TYR A 41 -5.69 3.39 -5.54
N PHE A 42 -6.08 4.02 -6.66
CA PHE A 42 -7.45 4.44 -6.94
C PHE A 42 -8.44 3.27 -6.85
N SER A 43 -8.07 2.11 -7.38
CA SER A 43 -8.95 0.93 -7.34
C SER A 43 -9.18 0.42 -5.91
N LEU A 44 -8.14 0.41 -5.07
CA LEU A 44 -8.29 0.02 -3.68
C LEU A 44 -9.07 1.07 -2.87
N LEU A 45 -8.80 2.36 -3.08
CA LEU A 45 -9.57 3.45 -2.49
C LEU A 45 -11.05 3.33 -2.84
N ALA A 46 -11.38 3.15 -4.13
CA ALA A 46 -12.74 2.96 -4.58
C ALA A 46 -13.40 1.74 -3.93
N LEU A 47 -12.69 0.62 -3.81
CA LEU A 47 -13.19 -0.58 -3.14
C LEU A 47 -13.54 -0.30 -1.67
N LEU A 48 -12.63 0.30 -0.90
CA LEU A 48 -12.87 0.56 0.53
C LEU A 48 -13.94 1.62 0.76
N VAL A 49 -14.00 2.66 -0.07
CA VAL A 49 -15.06 3.69 0.01
C VAL A 49 -16.43 3.10 -0.31
N GLU A 50 -16.54 2.30 -1.37
CA GLU A 50 -17.78 1.62 -1.72
C GLU A 50 -18.21 0.64 -0.63
N LEU A 51 -17.28 -0.18 -0.11
CA LEU A 51 -17.54 -1.04 1.05
C LEU A 51 -17.92 -0.28 2.31
N ASN A 52 -17.57 1.00 2.43
CA ASN A 52 -17.98 1.85 3.54
C ASN A 52 -19.30 2.59 3.28
N SER A 53 -19.92 2.42 2.11
CA SER A 53 -21.19 3.08 1.77
C SER A 53 -22.36 2.54 2.59
N GLU A 54 -23.29 3.42 2.92
CA GLU A 54 -24.58 3.07 3.53
C GLU A 54 -25.53 2.37 2.54
N ASP A 55 -25.26 2.47 1.23
CA ASP A 55 -26.08 1.86 0.17
C ASP A 55 -25.94 0.32 0.12
N ILE A 56 -24.86 -0.23 0.70
CA ILE A 56 -24.63 -1.68 0.74
C ILE A 56 -25.43 -2.29 1.90
N LYS A 57 -26.31 -3.23 1.56
CA LYS A 57 -27.16 -3.92 2.55
C LYS A 57 -26.40 -5.04 3.24
N ASN A 58 -26.70 -5.26 4.53
CA ASN A 58 -26.12 -6.31 5.37
C ASN A 58 -24.58 -6.29 5.39
N ASN A 59 -24.02 -5.09 5.45
CA ASN A 59 -22.60 -4.85 5.22
C ASN A 59 -21.74 -5.29 6.42
N GLY A 60 -21.09 -6.45 6.31
CA GLY A 60 -20.18 -6.97 7.33
C GLY A 60 -18.95 -6.09 7.55
N PHE A 61 -18.55 -5.29 6.56
CA PHE A 61 -17.45 -4.33 6.68
C PHE A 61 -17.79 -3.19 7.64
N ASN A 62 -19.01 -2.64 7.56
CA ASN A 62 -19.43 -1.52 8.42
C ASN A 62 -19.67 -1.94 9.87
N ASN A 63 -19.93 -3.23 10.13
CA ASN A 63 -20.20 -3.74 11.47
C ASN A 63 -18.93 -4.00 12.30
N ASN A 64 -17.74 -3.84 11.72
CA ASN A 64 -16.46 -4.09 12.40
C ASN A 64 -15.54 -2.87 12.25
N ASP A 65 -15.60 -1.98 13.24
CA ASP A 65 -14.82 -0.74 13.24
C ASP A 65 -13.31 -0.98 13.21
N ASP A 66 -12.80 -2.01 13.89
CA ASP A 66 -11.37 -2.33 13.85
C ASP A 66 -10.95 -2.75 12.43
N CYS A 67 -11.70 -3.66 11.80
CA CYS A 67 -11.43 -4.10 10.44
C CYS A 67 -11.35 -2.89 9.48
N LYS A 68 -12.37 -2.02 9.55
CA LYS A 68 -12.44 -0.78 8.76
C LYS A 68 -11.25 0.14 9.02
N ASN A 69 -10.98 0.47 10.28
CA ASN A 69 -9.91 1.40 10.66
C ASN A 69 -8.55 0.91 10.19
N TYR A 70 -8.24 -0.38 10.38
CA TYR A 70 -6.97 -0.96 9.94
C TYR A 70 -6.84 -1.04 8.41
N LEU A 71 -7.93 -1.29 7.68
CA LEU A 71 -7.90 -1.29 6.22
C LEU A 71 -7.75 0.12 5.63
N PHE A 72 -8.39 1.13 6.23
CA PHE A 72 -8.17 2.53 5.86
C PHE A 72 -6.77 3.03 6.24
N GLU A 73 -6.21 2.60 7.38
CA GLU A 73 -4.82 2.89 7.74
C GLU A 73 -3.85 2.25 6.73
N SER A 74 -4.10 1.01 6.32
CA SER A 74 -3.31 0.36 5.28
C SER A 74 -3.35 1.12 3.94
N LEU A 75 -4.51 1.67 3.57
CA LEU A 75 -4.66 2.53 2.41
C LEU A 75 -3.90 3.85 2.60
N SER A 76 -3.96 4.47 3.78
CA SER A 76 -3.21 5.69 4.12
C SER A 76 -1.71 5.49 3.96
N ASP A 77 -1.18 4.37 4.47
CA ASP A 77 0.23 3.98 4.32
C ASP A 77 0.64 3.77 2.85
N LEU A 78 -0.25 3.17 2.02
CA LEU A 78 -0.04 3.13 0.57
C LEU A 78 -0.02 4.55 -0.03
N GLY A 79 -0.92 5.43 0.39
CA GLY A 79 -0.95 6.83 -0.05
C GLY A 79 0.37 7.56 0.26
N ASN A 80 0.87 7.39 1.49
CA ASN A 80 2.16 7.94 1.92
C ASN A 80 3.33 7.35 1.12
N SER A 81 3.33 6.04 0.88
CA SER A 81 4.31 5.38 0.00
C SER A 81 4.29 5.97 -1.41
N PHE A 82 3.10 6.19 -1.97
CA PHE A 82 2.95 6.78 -3.29
C PHE A 82 3.49 8.21 -3.34
N PHE A 83 3.13 9.04 -2.36
CA PHE A 83 3.65 10.39 -2.21
C PHE A 83 5.18 10.42 -2.15
N LEU A 84 5.76 9.60 -1.27
CA LEU A 84 7.21 9.51 -1.12
C LEU A 84 7.90 9.04 -2.41
N THR A 85 7.26 8.16 -3.19
CA THR A 85 7.83 7.65 -4.45
C THR A 85 8.11 8.78 -5.43
N PHE A 86 7.13 9.63 -5.71
CA PHE A 86 7.32 10.70 -6.70
C PHE A 86 8.13 11.89 -6.17
N ASN A 87 8.30 12.00 -4.85
CA ASN A 87 9.23 12.93 -4.22
C ASN A 87 10.68 12.37 -4.16
N GLY A 88 10.94 11.13 -4.59
CA GLY A 88 12.28 10.52 -4.55
C GLY A 88 12.67 9.87 -3.22
N GLY A 89 11.74 9.79 -2.27
CA GLY A 89 11.89 9.16 -0.96
C GLY A 89 11.75 7.65 -0.99
N TYR A 90 12.49 6.95 -1.86
CA TYR A 90 12.24 5.53 -2.16
C TYR A 90 12.40 4.58 -0.96
N LYS A 91 13.40 4.80 -0.09
CA LYS A 91 13.55 3.98 1.13
C LYS A 91 12.39 4.21 2.08
N ALA A 92 12.04 5.47 2.32
CA ALA A 92 10.91 5.83 3.16
C ALA A 92 9.59 5.25 2.62
N SER A 93 9.39 5.29 1.30
CA SER A 93 8.23 4.65 0.65
C SER A 93 8.17 3.13 0.95
N ARG A 94 9.29 2.41 0.86
CA ARG A 94 9.33 0.98 1.21
C ARG A 94 9.03 0.70 2.68
N LEU A 95 9.44 1.59 3.59
CA LEU A 95 9.04 1.51 5.00
C LEU A 95 7.52 1.69 5.18
N MET A 96 6.90 2.60 4.42
CA MET A 96 5.44 2.77 4.42
C MET A 96 4.71 1.55 3.85
N LEU A 97 5.26 0.90 2.80
CA LEU A 97 4.72 -0.38 2.31
C LEU A 97 4.75 -1.47 3.39
N ARG A 98 5.80 -1.51 4.22
CA ARG A 98 5.89 -2.45 5.35
C ARG A 98 4.79 -2.20 6.39
N SER A 99 4.55 -0.93 6.73
CA SER A 99 3.47 -0.52 7.65
C SER A 99 2.10 -0.91 7.08
N SER A 100 1.86 -0.61 5.81
CA SER A 100 0.63 -0.96 5.10
C SER A 100 0.32 -2.46 5.14
N ILE A 101 1.34 -3.32 5.02
CA ILE A 101 1.15 -4.77 5.12
C ILE A 101 0.72 -5.18 6.52
N GLU A 102 1.36 -4.64 7.56
CA GLU A 102 1.01 -4.99 8.94
C GLU A 102 -0.43 -4.60 9.26
N THR A 103 -0.81 -3.38 8.93
CA THR A 103 -2.17 -2.85 9.16
C THR A 103 -3.20 -3.59 8.32
N PHE A 104 -2.87 -3.95 7.07
CA PHE A 104 -3.72 -4.80 6.23
C PHE A 104 -4.01 -6.15 6.89
N VAL A 105 -2.96 -6.88 7.31
CA VAL A 105 -3.10 -8.22 7.88
C VAL A 105 -3.91 -8.20 9.17
N LYS A 106 -3.71 -7.18 10.02
CA LYS A 106 -4.54 -6.94 11.20
C LYS A 106 -6.00 -6.73 10.81
N GLY A 107 -6.28 -5.84 9.86
CA GLY A 107 -7.62 -5.52 9.40
C GLY A 107 -8.38 -6.73 8.86
N ILE A 108 -7.76 -7.54 7.98
CA ILE A 108 -8.47 -8.71 7.42
C ILE A 108 -8.71 -9.84 8.43
N SER A 109 -7.94 -9.89 9.52
CA SER A 109 -7.93 -11.00 10.49
C SER A 109 -8.76 -10.71 11.75
N VAL A 110 -8.93 -9.44 12.13
CA VAL A 110 -9.42 -9.03 13.46
C VAL A 110 -10.76 -9.65 13.85
N GLU A 111 -11.63 -9.92 12.88
CA GLU A 111 -12.91 -10.58 13.12
C GLU A 111 -12.76 -12.00 13.70
N GLN A 112 -11.80 -12.79 13.21
CA GLN A 112 -11.52 -14.15 13.73
C GLN A 112 -10.45 -14.12 14.83
N LEU A 113 -9.64 -13.07 14.87
CA LEU A 113 -8.52 -12.91 15.81
C LEU A 113 -8.59 -11.52 16.48
N PRO A 114 -9.54 -11.24 17.40
CA PRO A 114 -9.70 -9.90 17.96
C PRO A 114 -8.45 -9.32 18.63
N ASN A 115 -7.63 -10.19 19.24
CA ASN A 115 -6.41 -9.78 19.94
C ASN A 115 -5.24 -9.41 19.01
N ILE A 116 -5.36 -9.65 17.69
CA ILE A 116 -4.28 -9.40 16.71
C ILE A 116 -3.89 -7.92 16.64
N THR A 117 -4.80 -7.02 16.97
CA THR A 117 -4.60 -5.56 16.99
C THR A 117 -3.61 -5.14 18.10
N SER A 118 -3.55 -5.91 19.18
CA SER A 118 -2.64 -5.67 20.32
C SER A 118 -1.27 -6.32 20.16
N GLU A 119 -1.11 -7.28 19.24
CA GLU A 119 0.17 -7.92 18.98
C GLU A 119 1.11 -6.96 18.26
N LYS A 120 2.35 -6.89 18.74
CA LYS A 120 3.40 -5.99 18.23
C LYS A 120 4.44 -6.72 17.40
N ARG A 121 4.52 -8.04 17.52
CA ARG A 121 5.46 -8.89 16.79
C ARG A 121 4.84 -9.29 15.47
N VAL A 122 5.29 -8.63 14.40
CA VAL A 122 4.73 -8.85 13.06
C VAL A 122 4.84 -10.29 12.57
N PHE A 123 5.92 -10.99 12.93
CA PHE A 123 6.02 -12.42 12.64
C PHE A 123 4.86 -13.23 13.24
N LYS A 124 4.44 -12.93 14.47
CA LYS A 124 3.30 -13.60 15.13
C LYS A 124 1.98 -13.22 14.49
N ILE A 125 1.80 -11.95 14.11
CA ILE A 125 0.64 -11.49 13.35
C ILE A 125 0.46 -12.35 12.10
N PHE A 126 1.53 -12.56 11.31
CA PHE A 126 1.47 -13.43 10.13
C PHE A 126 1.21 -14.90 10.45
N GLU A 127 1.83 -15.43 11.51
CA GLU A 127 1.64 -16.81 11.92
C GLU A 127 0.18 -17.09 12.31
N GLU A 128 -0.43 -16.22 13.11
CA GLU A 128 -1.81 -16.36 13.54
C GLU A 128 -2.77 -16.11 12.38
N ALA A 129 -2.58 -15.02 11.62
CA ALA A 129 -3.40 -14.71 10.47
C ALA A 129 -3.43 -15.84 9.44
N SER A 130 -2.32 -16.56 9.21
CA SER A 130 -2.27 -17.69 8.28
C SER A 130 -3.21 -18.86 8.63
N LYS A 131 -3.72 -18.91 9.87
CA LYS A 131 -4.58 -19.98 10.39
C LYS A 131 -6.07 -19.68 10.26
N ILE A 132 -6.46 -18.47 9.84
CA ILE A 132 -7.88 -18.09 9.69
C ILE A 132 -8.51 -18.77 8.48
N SER A 133 -9.83 -18.96 8.50
CA SER A 133 -10.55 -19.71 7.46
C SER A 133 -10.41 -19.12 6.05
N LEU A 134 -10.19 -17.80 5.96
CA LEU A 134 -10.00 -17.08 4.68
C LEU A 134 -8.78 -17.59 3.89
N PHE A 135 -7.74 -18.06 4.58
CA PHE A 135 -6.49 -18.53 3.96
C PHE A 135 -6.32 -20.05 3.98
N SER A 136 -7.39 -20.80 4.28
CA SER A 136 -7.36 -22.26 4.28
C SER A 136 -7.22 -22.87 2.88
N ASN A 137 -7.65 -22.15 1.83
CA ASN A 137 -7.74 -22.68 0.47
C ASN A 137 -7.06 -21.77 -0.55
N GLU A 138 -6.68 -22.36 -1.67
CA GLU A 138 -6.22 -21.62 -2.84
C GLU A 138 -7.37 -20.87 -3.53
N PRO A 139 -7.09 -19.73 -4.20
CA PRO A 139 -5.78 -19.08 -4.37
C PRO A 139 -5.44 -18.04 -3.28
N LEU A 140 -6.26 -17.94 -2.22
CA LEU A 140 -6.07 -16.95 -1.17
C LEU A 140 -4.86 -17.25 -0.31
N LYS A 141 -4.59 -18.54 -0.04
CA LYS A 141 -3.39 -18.99 0.65
C LYS A 141 -2.11 -18.53 -0.06
N SER A 142 -1.93 -18.86 -1.34
CA SER A 142 -0.73 -18.43 -2.09
C SER A 142 -0.60 -16.91 -2.14
N CYS A 143 -1.74 -16.20 -2.25
CA CYS A 143 -1.76 -14.74 -2.27
C CYS A 143 -1.29 -14.14 -0.92
N PHE A 144 -1.64 -14.77 0.20
CA PHE A 144 -1.18 -14.36 1.53
C PHE A 144 0.31 -14.67 1.74
N ASP A 145 0.78 -15.83 1.28
CA ASP A 145 2.19 -16.22 1.33
C ASP A 145 3.07 -15.24 0.52
N ASP A 146 2.59 -14.78 -0.63
CA ASP A 146 3.23 -13.73 -1.43
C ASP A 146 3.36 -12.41 -0.64
N ILE A 147 2.32 -11.99 0.09
CA ILE A 147 2.36 -10.79 0.93
C ILE A 147 3.39 -10.96 2.05
N LYS A 148 3.39 -12.12 2.72
CA LYS A 148 4.35 -12.43 3.80
C LYS A 148 5.79 -12.39 3.30
N LYS A 149 6.04 -12.92 2.10
CA LYS A 149 7.36 -12.85 1.45
C LYS A 149 7.76 -11.40 1.16
N GLN A 150 6.86 -10.60 0.58
CA GLN A 150 7.15 -9.19 0.29
C GLN A 150 7.43 -8.38 1.56
N TYR A 151 6.74 -8.67 2.66
CA TYR A 151 7.06 -8.10 3.97
C TYR A 151 8.49 -8.44 4.40
N SER A 152 8.88 -9.71 4.30
CA SER A 152 10.24 -10.18 4.63
C SER A 152 11.29 -9.47 3.78
N ASP A 153 11.05 -9.30 2.48
CA ASP A 153 11.96 -8.61 1.57
C ASP A 153 12.12 -7.12 1.95
N LEU A 154 11.02 -6.45 2.36
CA LEU A 154 11.03 -5.07 2.82
C LEU A 154 11.73 -4.87 4.18
N CYS A 155 11.82 -5.92 5.01
CA CYS A 155 12.61 -5.87 6.25
C CYS A 155 14.11 -5.66 5.99
N GLU A 156 14.64 -6.09 4.83
CA GLU A 156 16.04 -5.87 4.48
C GLU A 156 16.42 -4.37 4.45
N ASP A 157 15.50 -3.51 4.02
CA ASP A 157 15.70 -2.05 4.00
C ASP A 157 15.72 -1.43 5.40
N THR A 158 14.96 -2.00 6.31
CA THR A 158 14.85 -1.54 7.71
C THR A 158 16.10 -1.89 8.48
N HIS A 159 16.60 -3.10 8.30
CA HIS A 159 17.80 -3.60 8.99
C HIS A 159 19.10 -3.23 8.28
N THR A 160 19.04 -2.49 7.17
CA THR A 160 20.20 -2.18 6.33
C THR A 160 21.03 -3.43 6.05
N ALA A 161 20.34 -4.53 5.69
CA ALA A 161 20.94 -5.85 5.60
C ALA A 161 22.14 -5.90 4.66
N ARG A 162 22.17 -5.01 3.65
CA ARG A 162 23.30 -4.81 2.73
C ARG A 162 23.56 -3.32 2.53
N LYS A 163 24.75 -2.97 2.02
CA LYS A 163 25.09 -1.60 1.61
C LYS A 163 24.08 -1.01 0.61
N SER A 164 23.51 -1.85 -0.26
CA SER A 164 22.45 -1.45 -1.22
C SER A 164 21.14 -1.00 -0.56
N ASN A 165 20.94 -1.28 0.73
CA ASN A 165 19.77 -0.89 1.52
C ASN A 165 20.02 0.38 2.37
N MET A 166 21.26 0.88 2.37
CA MET A 166 21.62 2.14 3.00
C MET A 166 21.29 3.30 2.06
N GLN A 167 20.78 4.40 2.61
CA GLN A 167 20.56 5.63 1.86
C GLN A 167 21.28 6.76 2.61
N HIS A 168 22.21 7.44 1.94
CA HIS A 168 23.03 8.51 2.51
C HIS A 168 22.52 9.88 2.03
N ILE A 169 21.32 10.26 2.45
CA ILE A 169 20.81 11.62 2.18
C ILE A 169 21.44 12.55 3.21
N SER A 170 22.34 13.43 2.75
CA SER A 170 23.02 14.41 3.61
C SER A 170 22.51 15.84 3.44
N ALA A 171 21.66 16.10 2.44
CA ALA A 171 21.13 17.43 2.13
C ALA A 171 19.72 17.35 1.56
N LEU A 172 18.88 18.36 1.85
CA LEU A 172 17.48 18.42 1.40
C LEU A 172 17.34 18.73 -0.09
N ASN A 173 18.33 19.39 -0.69
CA ASN A 173 18.38 19.62 -2.14
C ASN A 173 18.53 18.34 -2.96
N TYR A 174 18.71 17.18 -2.31
CA TYR A 174 18.51 15.87 -2.90
C TYR A 174 17.06 15.67 -3.38
N PHE A 175 16.07 16.36 -2.81
CA PHE A 175 14.67 16.21 -3.20
C PHE A 175 14.17 17.39 -4.04
N PRO A 176 13.26 17.15 -5.00
CA PRO A 176 12.90 15.83 -5.52
C PRO A 176 14.02 15.24 -6.38
N THR A 177 14.26 13.92 -6.31
CA THR A 177 15.17 13.20 -7.21
C THR A 177 14.43 12.08 -7.91
N GLN A 178 14.73 11.87 -9.19
CA GLN A 178 14.18 10.80 -10.00
C GLN A 178 15.23 9.71 -10.27
N ASP A 179 15.31 8.72 -9.37
CA ASP A 179 16.01 7.46 -9.67
C ASP A 179 14.98 6.45 -10.20
N ILE A 180 14.97 6.30 -11.52
CA ILE A 180 14.04 5.43 -12.24
C ILE A 180 14.16 3.97 -11.76
N ALA A 181 15.35 3.50 -11.41
CA ALA A 181 15.53 2.11 -10.96
C ALA A 181 14.86 1.89 -9.61
N SER A 182 15.05 2.80 -8.66
CA SER A 182 14.37 2.74 -7.36
C SER A 182 12.88 2.97 -7.46
N ALA A 183 12.43 3.92 -8.29
CA ALA A 183 11.02 4.17 -8.54
C ALA A 183 10.30 2.91 -9.10
N ARG A 184 10.94 2.20 -10.04
CA ARG A 184 10.41 0.93 -10.58
C ARG A 184 10.31 -0.15 -9.51
N LYS A 185 11.35 -0.34 -8.70
CA LYS A 185 11.33 -1.32 -7.60
C LYS A 185 10.17 -1.07 -6.64
N VAL A 186 9.99 0.19 -6.23
CA VAL A 186 8.87 0.58 -5.37
C VAL A 186 7.53 0.31 -6.07
N SER A 187 7.38 0.74 -7.33
CA SER A 187 6.17 0.55 -8.12
C SER A 187 5.78 -0.91 -8.26
N ASP A 188 6.73 -1.81 -8.49
CA ASP A 188 6.46 -3.23 -8.67
C ASP A 188 5.95 -3.88 -7.37
N ILE A 189 6.56 -3.56 -6.23
CA ILE A 189 6.09 -4.02 -4.91
C ILE A 189 4.72 -3.44 -4.62
N PHE A 190 4.56 -2.11 -4.76
CA PHE A 190 3.30 -1.41 -4.52
C PHE A 190 2.15 -2.05 -5.30
N VAL A 191 2.35 -2.21 -6.61
CA VAL A 191 1.35 -2.74 -7.51
C VAL A 191 1.02 -4.17 -7.11
N SER A 192 2.02 -5.02 -6.87
CA SER A 192 1.77 -6.39 -6.45
C SER A 192 0.96 -6.47 -5.15
N LEU A 193 1.35 -5.72 -4.12
CA LEU A 193 0.65 -5.69 -2.82
C LEU A 193 -0.79 -5.24 -3.00
N THR A 194 -1.00 -4.11 -3.67
CA THR A 194 -2.34 -3.52 -3.84
C THR A 194 -3.25 -4.46 -4.61
N GLN A 195 -2.74 -5.18 -5.61
CA GLN A 195 -3.52 -6.20 -6.33
C GLN A 195 -3.92 -7.37 -5.42
N SER A 196 -3.01 -7.82 -4.55
CA SER A 196 -3.31 -8.86 -3.57
C SER A 196 -4.34 -8.38 -2.54
N TYR A 197 -4.24 -7.14 -2.06
CA TYR A 197 -5.21 -6.56 -1.12
C TYR A 197 -6.60 -6.47 -1.73
N ILE A 198 -6.71 -5.90 -2.94
CA ILE A 198 -7.98 -5.81 -3.66
C ILE A 198 -8.59 -7.22 -3.79
N PHE A 199 -7.80 -8.21 -4.20
CA PHE A 199 -8.29 -9.58 -4.36
C PHE A 199 -8.82 -10.17 -3.04
N ILE A 200 -8.03 -10.08 -1.96
CA ILE A 200 -8.40 -10.64 -0.65
C ILE A 200 -9.65 -9.93 -0.08
N ILE A 201 -9.72 -8.59 -0.17
CA ILE A 201 -10.88 -7.81 0.29
C ILE A 201 -12.14 -8.18 -0.52
N SER A 202 -12.03 -8.25 -1.84
CA SER A 202 -13.16 -8.65 -2.70
C SER A 202 -13.63 -10.08 -2.48
N MET A 203 -12.78 -10.96 -1.93
CA MET A 203 -13.16 -12.32 -1.53
C MET A 203 -13.78 -12.34 -0.13
N LYS A 204 -13.20 -11.62 0.84
CA LYS A 204 -13.70 -11.56 2.21
C LYS A 204 -15.10 -10.95 2.27
N PHE A 205 -15.33 -9.87 1.51
CA PHE A 205 -16.60 -9.14 1.42
C PHE A 205 -17.27 -9.38 0.07
N ASN A 206 -17.32 -10.63 -0.40
CA ASN A 206 -17.76 -10.91 -1.76
C ASN A 206 -19.24 -10.52 -1.99
N GLN A 207 -20.10 -10.78 -1.01
CA GLN A 207 -21.52 -10.43 -1.11
C GLN A 207 -21.72 -8.91 -1.26
N GLU A 208 -21.00 -8.12 -0.49
CA GLU A 208 -20.97 -6.66 -0.54
C GLU A 208 -20.30 -6.16 -1.83
N PHE A 209 -19.19 -6.78 -2.22
CA PHE A 209 -18.48 -6.48 -3.47
C PHE A 209 -19.41 -6.61 -4.70
N HIS A 210 -20.35 -7.54 -4.68
CA HIS A 210 -21.30 -7.69 -5.77
C HIS A 210 -22.34 -6.57 -5.87
N GLN A 211 -22.54 -5.79 -4.80
CA GLN A 211 -23.46 -4.65 -4.72
C GLN A 211 -22.83 -3.31 -5.11
N ILE A 212 -21.49 -3.24 -5.21
CA ILE A 212 -20.72 -2.04 -5.59
C ILE A 212 -21.17 -1.48 -6.95
N HIS A 213 -21.18 -0.14 -7.07
CA HIS A 213 -21.55 0.53 -8.31
C HIS A 213 -20.73 0.03 -9.52
N HIS A 214 -21.42 -0.28 -10.63
CA HIS A 214 -20.84 -1.00 -11.77
C HIS A 214 -19.56 -0.33 -12.34
N ALA A 215 -19.51 1.00 -12.36
CA ALA A 215 -18.37 1.76 -12.89
C ALA A 215 -17.11 1.54 -12.03
N ASN A 216 -17.27 1.58 -10.71
CA ASN A 216 -16.17 1.36 -9.78
C ASN A 216 -15.78 -0.12 -9.74
N LYS A 217 -16.76 -1.02 -9.73
CA LYS A 217 -16.54 -2.47 -9.83
C LYS A 217 -15.71 -2.86 -11.06
N SER A 218 -15.98 -2.25 -12.23
CA SER A 218 -15.19 -2.48 -13.45
C SER A 218 -13.72 -2.09 -13.29
N ASN A 219 -13.45 -0.95 -12.66
CA ASN A 219 -12.08 -0.50 -12.37
C ASN A 219 -11.38 -1.45 -11.38
N ILE A 220 -12.08 -1.86 -10.33
CA ILE A 220 -11.57 -2.77 -9.30
C ILE A 220 -11.20 -4.13 -9.91
N ILE A 221 -12.09 -4.73 -10.72
CA ILE A 221 -11.83 -6.03 -11.39
C ILE A 221 -10.63 -5.95 -12.33
N LYS A 222 -10.50 -4.86 -13.11
CA LYS A 222 -9.33 -4.64 -13.98
C LYS A 222 -8.04 -4.59 -13.17
N SER A 223 -8.11 -4.19 -11.90
CA SER A 223 -6.97 -4.16 -11.01
C SER A 223 -6.58 -5.54 -10.46
N ILE A 224 -7.49 -6.50 -10.36
CA ILE A 224 -7.22 -7.88 -9.94
C ILE A 224 -6.42 -8.64 -11.02
N LYS A 225 -5.51 -9.52 -10.60
CA LYS A 225 -4.76 -10.46 -11.48
C LYS A 225 -5.77 -11.25 -12.32
N ARG A 226 -5.53 -11.39 -13.64
CA ARG A 226 -6.47 -12.01 -14.57
C ARG A 226 -6.92 -13.41 -14.14
N SER A 227 -6.00 -14.22 -13.62
CA SER A 227 -6.24 -15.57 -13.09
C SER A 227 -7.25 -15.63 -11.95
N ASN A 228 -7.35 -14.55 -11.16
CA ASN A 228 -8.16 -14.55 -9.94
C ASN A 228 -9.55 -13.92 -10.15
N ARG A 229 -9.78 -13.26 -11.29
CA ARG A 229 -11.06 -12.59 -11.59
C ARG A 229 -12.24 -13.57 -11.64
N PRO A 230 -12.13 -14.77 -12.24
CA PRO A 230 -13.24 -15.72 -12.27
C PRO A 230 -13.70 -16.14 -10.87
N VAL A 231 -12.73 -16.30 -9.94
CA VAL A 231 -12.99 -16.65 -8.53
C VAL A 231 -13.82 -15.56 -7.86
N VAL A 232 -13.42 -14.29 -8.00
CA VAL A 232 -14.13 -13.15 -7.39
C VAL A 232 -15.53 -12.97 -7.96
N LEU A 233 -15.71 -13.31 -9.24
CA LEU A 233 -16.98 -13.14 -9.95
C LEU A 233 -17.93 -14.33 -9.82
N ASN A 234 -17.53 -15.40 -9.12
CA ASN A 234 -18.31 -16.63 -8.97
C ASN A 234 -18.71 -17.26 -10.32
N VAL A 235 -17.75 -17.32 -11.27
CA VAL A 235 -17.94 -17.89 -12.62
C VAL A 235 -17.05 -19.11 -12.88
N LEU A 236 -16.63 -19.79 -11.80
CA LEU A 236 -15.90 -21.06 -11.83
C LEU A 236 -16.79 -22.21 -11.36
#